data_AF-A0A0V0WYK9-F1
#
_entry.id   AF-A0A0V0WYK9-F1
#
_cell.length_a   1.000
_cell.length_b   1.000
_cell.length_c   1.000
_cell.angle_alpha   90.00
_cell.angle_beta   90.00
_cell.angle_gamma   90.00
#
_symmetry.space_group_name_H-M   'P 1'
#
loop_
_entity.id
_entity.type
_entity.pdbx_description
1 polymer ?
#
loop_
_entity_poly.entity_id
_entity_poly.type
_entity_poly.pdbx_seq_one_letter_code
_entity_poly.pdbx_strand_id
1 'polypeptide(L)'
;MFVKLLPVIIICLFSTTVLQVEMFRLKRWQDTGDYGISDRLNRSSIRILRHLLLKFNEGPFPRKVAQYNSRQPFPRYNRDYWIGERYYFLDPTSLLMDRMKCSYPIPEDINIFYEDNERVNEIVFQCFKYQEICCGEMDCCLVDENGHLE
;
A
#
# COMPACT_ATOMS: atom_id res chain seq x y z
N MET A 1 -9.00 -63.43 -22.63
CA MET A 1 -9.30 -62.75 -21.34
C MET A 1 -8.81 -61.29 -21.28
N PHE A 2 -8.87 -60.50 -22.37
CA PHE A 2 -8.26 -59.14 -22.43
C PHE A 2 -9.25 -57.99 -22.73
N VAL A 3 -10.57 -58.21 -22.63
CA VAL A 3 -11.57 -57.20 -23.04
C VAL A 3 -12.16 -56.40 -21.86
N LYS A 4 -11.95 -56.85 -20.61
CA LYS A 4 -12.55 -56.22 -19.42
C LYS A 4 -11.72 -55.10 -18.76
N LEU A 5 -10.48 -54.87 -19.21
CA LEU A 5 -9.57 -53.88 -18.61
C LEU A 5 -9.52 -52.54 -19.35
N LEU A 6 -9.97 -52.49 -20.61
CA LEU A 6 -9.99 -51.28 -21.44
C LEU A 6 -10.87 -50.13 -20.90
N PRO A 7 -12.11 -50.35 -20.39
CA PRO A 7 -12.95 -49.24 -19.94
C PRO A 7 -12.44 -48.61 -18.64
N VAL A 8 -11.78 -49.39 -17.78
CA VAL A 8 -11.22 -48.90 -16.51
C VAL A 8 -10.03 -47.97 -16.76
N ILE A 9 -9.18 -48.28 -17.74
CA ILE A 9 -8.02 -47.45 -18.09
C ILE A 9 -8.46 -46.11 -18.69
N ILE A 10 -9.50 -46.10 -19.53
CA ILE A 10 -10.04 -44.86 -20.13
C ILE A 10 -10.65 -43.95 -19.05
N ILE A 11 -11.40 -44.51 -18.10
CA ILE A 11 -12.00 -43.73 -16.98
C ILE A 11 -10.91 -43.12 -16.10
N CYS A 12 -9.83 -43.86 -15.80
CA CYS A 12 -8.70 -43.33 -15.04
C CYS A 12 -7.98 -42.18 -15.77
N LEU A 13 -7.77 -42.28 -17.08
CA LEU A 13 -7.14 -41.22 -17.88
C LEU A 13 -8.02 -39.95 -18.00
N PHE A 14 -9.34 -40.10 -18.04
CA PHE A 14 -10.27 -38.95 -17.98
C PHE A 14 -10.26 -38.27 -16.61
N SER A 15 -10.14 -39.04 -15.51
CA SER A 15 -10.10 -38.44 -14.17
C SER A 15 -8.85 -37.61 -13.89
N THR A 16 -7.68 -38.03 -14.41
CA THR A 16 -6.42 -37.30 -14.21
C THR A 16 -6.36 -36.01 -15.03
N THR A 17 -6.93 -36.01 -16.24
CA THR A 17 -7.00 -34.82 -17.09
C THR A 17 -7.98 -33.78 -16.54
N VAL A 18 -9.13 -34.19 -15.98
CA VAL A 18 -10.08 -33.28 -15.33
C VAL A 18 -9.47 -32.65 -14.07
N LEU A 19 -8.80 -33.43 -13.22
CA LEU A 19 -8.08 -32.92 -12.04
C LEU A 19 -6.97 -31.93 -12.41
N GLN A 20 -6.25 -32.16 -13.50
CA GLN A 20 -5.23 -31.22 -13.99
C GLN A 20 -5.83 -29.91 -14.49
N VAL A 21 -6.99 -29.94 -15.16
CA VAL A 21 -7.68 -28.74 -15.64
C VAL A 21 -8.23 -27.91 -14.48
N GLU A 22 -8.80 -28.54 -13.44
CA GLU A 22 -9.26 -27.83 -12.25
C GLU A 22 -8.09 -27.24 -11.44
N MET A 23 -6.99 -27.96 -11.29
CA MET A 23 -5.76 -27.44 -10.67
C MET A 23 -5.17 -26.26 -11.47
N PHE A 24 -5.18 -26.32 -12.81
CA PHE A 24 -4.76 -25.19 -13.65
C PHE A 24 -5.71 -23.99 -13.55
N ARG A 25 -7.02 -24.22 -13.41
CA ARG A 25 -8.00 -23.16 -13.18
C ARG A 25 -7.79 -22.51 -11.81
N LEU A 26 -7.69 -23.30 -10.74
CA LEU A 26 -7.42 -22.81 -9.38
C LEU A 26 -6.10 -22.02 -9.31
N LYS A 27 -5.03 -22.53 -9.93
CA LYS A 27 -3.75 -21.82 -9.99
C LYS A 27 -3.84 -20.54 -10.82
N ARG A 28 -4.58 -20.54 -11.94
CA ARG A 28 -4.80 -19.33 -12.75
C ARG A 28 -5.60 -18.26 -12.00
N TRP A 29 -6.60 -18.65 -11.21
CA TRP A 29 -7.33 -17.71 -10.33
C TRP A 29 -6.42 -17.12 -9.24
N GLN A 30 -5.49 -17.90 -8.71
CA GLN A 30 -4.53 -17.46 -7.69
C GLN A 30 -3.41 -16.57 -8.26
N ASP A 31 -2.98 -16.81 -9.51
CA ASP A 31 -1.99 -15.98 -10.23
C ASP A 31 -2.60 -14.71 -10.87
N THR A 32 -3.93 -14.61 -11.01
CA THR A 32 -4.61 -13.34 -11.37
C THR A 32 -4.83 -12.39 -10.19
N GLY A 33 -4.50 -12.79 -8.96
CA GLY A 33 -4.60 -11.93 -7.79
C GLY A 33 -3.49 -10.88 -7.77
N ASP A 34 -3.88 -9.61 -7.88
CA ASP A 34 -3.36 -8.40 -7.20
C ASP A 34 -1.85 -8.05 -7.20
N TYR A 35 -0.93 -8.93 -7.60
CA TYR A 35 0.51 -8.66 -7.62
C TYR A 35 0.87 -7.44 -8.47
N GLY A 36 0.20 -7.26 -9.61
CA GLY A 36 0.41 -6.11 -10.48
C GLY A 36 -0.09 -4.78 -9.89
N ILE A 37 -1.09 -4.81 -9.01
CA ILE A 37 -1.64 -3.62 -8.35
C ILE A 37 -0.74 -3.24 -7.17
N SER A 38 -0.35 -4.20 -6.32
CA SER A 38 0.61 -3.96 -5.24
C SER A 38 1.95 -3.41 -5.76
N ASP A 39 2.51 -3.96 -6.85
CA ASP A 39 3.74 -3.45 -7.47
C ASP A 39 3.60 -2.02 -8.02
N ARG A 40 2.39 -1.63 -8.44
CA ARG A 40 2.11 -0.27 -8.94
C ARG A 40 1.92 0.71 -7.78
N LEU A 41 1.22 0.30 -6.74
CA LEU A 41 1.03 1.10 -5.53
C LEU A 41 2.37 1.32 -4.82
N ASN A 42 3.18 0.27 -4.66
CA ASN A 42 4.52 0.38 -4.09
C ASN A 42 5.41 1.36 -4.88
N ARG A 43 5.40 1.28 -6.23
CA ARG A 43 6.10 2.27 -7.08
C ARG A 43 5.57 3.69 -6.90
N SER A 44 4.27 3.85 -6.66
CA SER A 44 3.67 5.14 -6.34
C SER A 44 4.15 5.66 -5.00
N SER A 45 4.12 4.82 -3.97
CA SER A 45 4.59 5.12 -2.61
C SER A 45 6.05 5.55 -2.59
N ILE A 46 6.94 4.79 -3.24
CA ILE A 46 8.36 5.15 -3.37
C ILE A 46 8.52 6.54 -4.01
N ARG A 47 7.72 6.86 -5.03
CA ARG A 47 7.78 8.16 -5.71
C ARG A 47 7.31 9.30 -4.79
N ILE A 48 6.21 9.09 -4.07
CA ILE A 48 5.68 10.07 -3.11
C ILE A 48 6.71 10.29 -2.01
N LEU A 49 7.19 9.21 -1.39
CA LEU A 49 8.20 9.20 -0.34
C LEU A 49 9.43 10.00 -0.77
N ARG A 50 10.00 9.66 -1.94
CA ARG A 50 11.18 10.37 -2.45
C ARG A 50 10.92 11.86 -2.55
N HIS A 51 9.82 12.26 -3.18
CA HIS A 51 9.47 13.68 -3.37
C HIS A 51 9.32 14.44 -2.05
N LEU A 52 8.62 13.87 -1.07
CA LEU A 52 8.42 14.50 0.24
C LEU A 52 9.74 14.68 0.99
N LEU A 53 10.63 13.69 0.87
CA LEU A 53 11.84 13.60 1.67
C LEU A 53 13.07 14.25 1.04
N LEU A 54 13.01 14.68 -0.23
CA LEU A 54 14.11 15.37 -0.93
C LEU A 54 14.75 16.47 -0.06
N LYS A 55 13.93 17.29 0.60
CA LYS A 55 14.39 18.47 1.35
C LYS A 55 15.01 18.14 2.73
N PHE A 56 14.84 16.90 3.21
CA PHE A 56 15.33 16.44 4.51
C PHE A 56 16.54 15.53 4.39
N ASN A 57 16.68 14.80 3.29
CA ASN A 57 17.74 13.82 3.13
C ASN A 57 18.76 14.17 2.05
N GLU A 58 18.42 15.05 1.12
CA GLU A 58 19.30 15.40 0.02
C GLU A 58 19.83 16.84 0.15
N GLY A 59 21.04 17.06 -0.35
CA GLY A 59 21.70 18.37 -0.38
C GLY A 59 22.71 18.61 0.73
N PRO A 60 23.46 19.73 0.66
CA PRO A 60 24.57 20.02 1.59
C PRO A 60 24.10 20.38 3.02
N PHE A 61 22.81 20.70 3.19
CA PHE A 61 22.21 21.08 4.47
C PHE A 61 20.83 20.42 4.62
N PRO A 62 20.79 19.11 4.97
CA PRO A 62 19.54 18.42 5.23
C PRO A 62 18.76 19.14 6.34
N ARG A 63 17.49 19.45 6.07
CA ARG A 63 16.63 20.11 7.06
C ARG A 63 16.18 19.11 8.12
N LYS A 64 15.97 19.60 9.33
CA LYS A 64 15.28 18.85 10.37
C LYS A 64 13.78 19.11 10.32
N VAL A 65 13.00 18.15 10.80
CA VAL A 65 11.55 18.23 10.88
C VAL A 65 11.15 19.07 12.08
N ALA A 66 10.35 20.09 11.82
CA ALA A 66 9.81 21.04 12.76
C ALA A 66 8.32 21.28 12.44
N GLN A 67 7.58 21.87 13.38
CA GLN A 67 6.13 22.07 13.24
C GLN A 67 5.75 22.85 11.96
N TYR A 68 6.57 23.83 11.55
CA TYR A 68 6.28 24.68 10.39
C TYR A 68 6.58 24.02 9.03
N ASN A 69 7.29 22.89 9.01
CA ASN A 69 7.70 22.22 7.76
C ASN A 69 7.31 20.74 7.70
N SER A 70 6.64 20.22 8.74
CA SER A 70 6.21 18.83 8.81
C SER A 70 5.10 18.52 7.81
N ARG A 71 4.16 19.45 7.57
CA ARG A 71 3.10 19.29 6.57
C ARG A 71 3.57 19.65 5.17
N GLN A 72 3.26 18.79 4.21
CA GLN A 72 3.56 18.97 2.80
C GLN A 72 2.39 18.56 1.91
N PRO A 73 1.89 19.46 1.05
CA PRO A 73 0.88 19.09 0.06
C PRO A 73 1.52 18.28 -1.06
N PHE A 74 0.82 17.25 -1.53
CA PHE A 74 1.17 16.50 -2.72
C PHE A 74 0.08 16.70 -3.80
N PRO A 75 0.30 17.63 -4.76
CA PRO A 75 -0.76 18.10 -5.66
C PRO A 75 -1.45 17.01 -6.48
N ARG A 76 -0.72 15.94 -6.84
CA ARG A 76 -1.27 14.86 -7.68
C ARG A 76 -2.47 14.16 -7.04
N TYR A 77 -2.47 14.03 -5.72
CA TYR A 77 -3.53 13.36 -4.95
C TYR A 77 -4.39 14.37 -4.18
N ASN A 78 -4.14 15.67 -4.35
CA ASN A 78 -4.80 16.74 -3.59
C ASN A 78 -4.84 16.44 -2.08
N ARG A 79 -3.73 15.94 -1.54
CA ARG A 79 -3.63 15.44 -0.16
C ARG A 79 -2.40 16.01 0.53
N ASP A 80 -2.54 16.25 1.82
CA ASP A 80 -1.45 16.63 2.70
C ASP A 80 -0.81 15.41 3.36
N TYR A 81 0.52 15.46 3.47
CA TYR A 81 1.35 14.48 4.15
C TYR A 81 2.11 15.17 5.27
N TRP A 82 2.18 14.54 6.44
CA TRP A 82 2.96 14.98 7.57
C TRP A 82 4.16 14.08 7.74
N ILE A 83 5.34 14.68 7.82
CA ILE A 83 6.59 13.97 8.06
C ILE A 83 6.68 13.76 9.57
N GLY A 84 6.31 12.56 10.01
CA GLY A 84 6.20 12.20 11.42
C GLY A 84 4.88 12.62 12.08
N GLU A 85 4.52 11.88 13.13
CA GLU A 85 3.28 12.10 13.89
C GLU A 85 3.36 13.27 14.88
N ARG A 86 4.56 13.64 15.35
CA ARG A 86 4.73 14.56 16.49
C ARG A 86 3.94 15.87 16.35
N TYR A 87 3.96 16.44 15.14
CA TYR A 87 3.29 17.70 14.84
C TYR A 87 1.93 17.51 14.14
N TYR A 88 1.54 16.27 13.82
CA TYR A 88 0.27 15.97 13.15
C TYR A 88 -0.91 16.47 13.98
N PHE A 89 -1.00 16.08 15.26
CA PHE A 89 -2.12 16.48 16.13
C PHE A 89 -2.16 17.96 16.49
N LEU A 90 -1.11 18.72 16.18
CA LEU A 90 -1.07 20.17 16.38
C LEU A 90 -1.61 20.93 15.15
N ASP A 91 -1.77 20.25 14.01
CA ASP A 91 -2.32 20.84 12.80
C ASP A 91 -3.86 20.81 12.84
N PRO A 92 -4.57 21.94 12.69
CA PRO A 92 -6.04 21.97 12.68
C PRO A 92 -6.67 21.06 11.61
N THR A 93 -6.01 20.85 10.47
CA THR A 93 -6.49 19.95 9.41
C THR A 93 -6.47 18.48 9.85
N SER A 94 -5.61 18.12 10.80
CA SER A 94 -5.58 16.76 11.36
C SER A 94 -6.84 16.40 12.15
N LEU A 95 -7.58 17.40 12.63
CA LEU A 95 -8.72 17.25 13.54
C LEU A 95 -10.07 17.13 12.81
N LEU A 96 -10.04 17.08 11.47
CA LEU A 96 -11.24 16.94 10.65
C LEU A 96 -11.94 15.58 10.92
N MET A 97 -13.20 15.64 11.34
CA MET A 97 -13.94 14.45 11.82
C MET A 97 -14.27 13.44 10.72
N ASP A 98 -14.35 13.88 9.47
CA ASP A 98 -14.57 13.07 8.26
C ASP A 98 -13.30 12.35 7.78
N ARG A 99 -12.17 12.54 8.46
CA ARG A 99 -10.86 12.00 8.07
C ARG A 99 -10.36 10.94 9.05
N MET A 100 -9.78 9.87 8.51
CA MET A 100 -9.05 8.87 9.28
C MET A 100 -7.55 9.04 9.06
N LYS A 101 -6.77 8.84 10.13
CA LYS A 101 -5.31 8.86 10.11
C LYS A 101 -4.80 7.55 9.48
N CYS A 102 -3.92 7.68 8.50
CA CYS A 102 -3.10 6.59 7.99
C CYS A 102 -1.62 6.90 8.25
N SER A 103 -0.82 5.85 8.38
CA SER A 103 0.63 5.98 8.46
C SER A 103 1.32 5.04 7.49
N TYR A 104 2.47 5.48 7.01
CA TYR A 104 3.37 4.72 6.15
C TYR A 104 4.77 4.72 6.76
N PRO A 105 5.36 3.55 7.03
CA PRO A 105 6.67 3.47 7.66
C PRO A 105 7.77 3.96 6.72
N ILE A 106 8.71 4.76 7.25
CA ILE A 106 9.90 5.20 6.52
C ILE A 106 10.97 4.09 6.61
N PRO A 107 11.47 3.58 5.47
CA PRO A 107 12.55 2.60 5.41
C PRO A 107 13.76 2.97 6.28
N GLU A 108 14.40 1.98 6.90
CA GLU A 108 15.50 2.18 7.87
C GLU A 108 16.75 2.84 7.27
N ASP A 109 16.99 2.67 5.96
CA ASP A 109 18.08 3.29 5.22
C ASP A 109 17.92 4.81 5.04
N ILE A 110 16.72 5.33 5.31
CA ILE A 110 16.38 6.72 5.18
C ILE A 110 16.45 7.40 6.56
N ASN A 111 17.34 8.39 6.68
CA ASN A 111 17.67 9.06 7.94
C ASN A 111 17.11 10.48 8.02
N ILE A 112 15.92 10.63 8.60
CA ILE A 112 15.27 11.93 8.86
C ILE A 112 15.14 12.12 10.36
N PHE A 113 15.37 13.35 10.81
CA PHE A 113 15.37 13.68 12.22
C PHE A 113 14.51 14.91 12.52
N TYR A 114 13.89 14.90 13.69
CA TYR A 114 13.34 16.10 14.31
C TYR A 114 14.47 17.01 14.83
N GLU A 115 14.12 18.23 15.26
CA GLU A 115 15.07 19.23 15.77
C GLU A 115 15.97 18.70 16.92
N ASP A 116 15.41 17.85 17.77
CA ASP A 116 16.07 17.19 18.91
C ASP A 116 16.90 15.94 18.55
N ASN A 117 17.04 15.62 17.26
CA ASN A 117 17.70 14.42 16.73
C ASN A 117 16.96 13.10 16.96
N GLU A 118 15.70 13.10 17.40
CA GLU A 118 14.90 11.87 17.34
C GLU A 118 14.60 11.51 15.88
N ARG A 119 14.69 10.22 15.54
CA ARG A 119 14.41 9.73 14.19
C ARG A 119 12.91 9.83 13.88
N VAL A 120 12.59 10.28 12.67
CA VAL A 120 11.24 10.20 12.12
C VAL A 120 11.04 8.82 11.50
N ASN A 121 10.04 8.09 11.99
CA ASN A 121 9.82 6.69 11.61
C ASN A 121 8.68 6.47 10.61
N GLU A 122 7.80 7.46 10.44
CA GLU A 122 6.62 7.31 9.58
C GLU A 122 6.22 8.63 8.90
N ILE A 123 5.52 8.49 7.79
CA ILE A 123 4.76 9.56 7.14
C ILE A 123 3.30 9.36 7.51
N VAL A 124 2.64 10.43 7.94
CA VAL A 124 1.22 10.42 8.31
C VAL A 124 0.42 11.14 7.23
N PHE A 125 -0.77 10.63 6.91
CA PHE A 125 -1.69 11.26 5.96
C PHE A 125 -3.13 10.92 6.32
N GLN A 126 -4.10 11.49 5.61
CA GLN A 126 -5.51 11.33 5.89
C GLN A 126 -6.31 10.79 4.70
N CYS A 127 -7.20 9.82 4.97
CA CYS A 127 -8.21 9.33 4.04
C CYS A 127 -9.62 9.75 4.48
N PHE A 128 -10.56 9.82 3.55
CA PHE A 128 -11.98 10.07 3.84
C PHE A 128 -12.64 8.81 4.44
N LYS A 129 -13.16 8.90 5.68
CA LYS A 129 -13.71 7.75 6.44
C LYS A 129 -14.79 6.92 5.73
N TYR A 130 -15.56 7.54 4.84
CA TYR A 130 -16.74 6.92 4.22
C TYR A 130 -16.53 6.57 2.74
N GLN A 131 -15.35 6.86 2.20
CA GLN A 131 -15.04 6.68 0.76
C GLN A 131 -13.72 5.95 0.56
N GLU A 132 -12.86 5.91 1.57
CA GLU A 132 -11.47 5.50 1.44
C GLU A 132 -10.97 4.74 2.69
N ILE A 133 -9.96 3.88 2.52
CA ILE A 133 -9.24 3.22 3.61
C ILE A 133 -7.72 3.30 3.46
N CYS A 134 -7.00 3.10 4.58
CA CYS A 134 -5.55 2.92 4.56
C CYS A 134 -5.20 1.54 3.99
N CYS A 135 -4.59 1.48 2.80
CA CYS A 135 -4.26 0.22 2.14
C CYS A 135 -2.77 -0.15 2.19
N GLY A 136 -2.03 0.35 3.19
CA GLY A 136 -0.61 0.03 3.42
C GLY A 136 0.38 0.75 2.50
N GLU A 137 -0.14 1.59 1.61
CA GLU A 137 0.60 2.37 0.63
C GLU A 137 0.51 3.85 1.02
N MET A 138 1.34 4.73 0.45
CA MET A 138 1.22 6.18 0.65
C MET A 138 0.05 6.78 -0.15
N ASP A 139 -1.04 6.05 -0.26
CA ASP A 139 -2.27 6.44 -0.91
C ASP A 139 -3.48 5.87 -0.17
N CYS A 140 -4.66 6.35 -0.51
CA CYS A 140 -5.91 5.82 -0.02
C CYS A 140 -6.57 4.99 -1.11
N CYS A 141 -7.14 3.85 -0.72
CA CYS A 141 -7.87 3.01 -1.66
C CYS A 141 -9.37 3.24 -1.51
N LEU A 142 -10.07 3.31 -2.64
CA LEU A 142 -11.53 3.41 -2.66
C LEU A 142 -12.15 2.13 -2.13
N VAL A 143 -13.30 2.28 -1.49
CA VAL A 143 -14.11 1.16 -1.01
C VAL A 143 -15.51 1.19 -1.61
N ASP A 144 -16.03 0.01 -1.90
CA ASP A 144 -17.41 -0.19 -2.38
C ASP A 144 -18.42 0.02 -1.24
N GLU A 145 -19.72 -0.06 -1.56
CA GLU A 145 -20.81 0.08 -0.58
C GLU A 145 -20.76 -0.97 0.55
N ASN A 146 -20.03 -2.08 0.35
CA ASN A 146 -19.85 -3.16 1.32
C ASN A 146 -18.53 -3.02 2.12
N GLY A 147 -17.72 -1.99 1.86
CA GLY A 147 -16.43 -1.76 2.50
C GLY A 147 -15.29 -2.62 1.95
N HIS A 148 -15.45 -3.23 0.77
CA HIS A 148 -14.40 -3.95 0.07
C HIS A 148 -13.60 -3.02 -0.85
N LEU A 149 -12.32 -3.31 -1.05
CA LEU A 149 -11.46 -2.59 -1.98
C LEU A 149 -12.00 -2.73 -3.42
N GLU A 150 -12.18 -1.60 -4.11
CA GLU A 150 -12.55 -1.54 -5.53
C GLU A 150 -11.36 -1.73 -6.49
#